data_AF-A0A705X0J2-F1
#
_entry.id   AF-A0A705X0J2-F1
#
_cell.length_a   1.000
_cell.length_b   1.000
_cell.length_c   1.000
_cell.angle_alpha   90.00
_cell.angle_beta   90.00
_cell.angle_gamma   90.00
#
_symmetry.space_group_name_H-M   'P 1'
#
loop_
_entity.id
_entity.type
_entity.pdbx_description
1 polymer ?
#
loop_
_entity_poly.entity_id
_entity_poly.type
_entity_poly.pdbx_seq_one_letter_code
_entity_poly.pdbx_strand_id
1 'polypeptide(L)' 'MVTVRREKDSMGAIEVPADKLWGAQTQRSLEHFRISTEKMPVSLIHALALTKRA' A
#
# COMPACT_ATOMS: atom_id res chain seq x y z
N MET A 1 2.57 20.98 1.44
CA MET A 1 3.59 19.90 1.33
C MET A 1 2.98 18.62 1.84
N VAL A 2 3.18 17.50 1.15
CA VAL A 2 2.74 16.19 1.65
C VAL A 2 3.75 15.76 2.72
N THR A 3 3.31 15.63 3.97
CA THR A 3 4.15 15.07 5.03
C THR A 3 4.40 13.59 4.73
N VAL A 4 5.63 13.13 4.90
CA VAL A 4 6.01 11.72 4.68
C VAL A 4 6.52 11.10 5.97
N ARG A 5 6.35 9.78 6.09
CA ARG A 5 6.93 8.94 7.14
C ARG A 5 7.83 7.88 6.51
N ARG A 6 8.91 7.53 7.19
CA ARG A 6 9.87 6.54 6.69
C ARG A 6 9.49 5.15 7.18
N GLU A 7 9.24 4.24 6.25
CA GLU A 7 8.96 2.83 6.52
C GLU A 7 10.12 1.95 6.06
N LYS A 8 10.21 0.72 6.58
CA LYS A 8 11.25 -0.24 6.20
C LYS A 8 10.67 -1.62 5.92
N ASP A 9 11.08 -2.21 4.80
CA ASP A 9 10.91 -3.63 4.50
C ASP A 9 12.28 -4.32 4.36
N SER A 10 12.30 -5.60 3.94
CA SER A 10 13.54 -6.35 3.71
C SER A 10 14.41 -5.79 2.58
N MET A 11 13.86 -4.94 1.72
CA MET A 11 14.58 -4.27 0.61
C MET A 11 15.14 -2.90 1.01
N GLY A 12 14.88 -2.44 2.25
CA GLY A 12 15.41 -1.19 2.78
C GLY A 12 14.30 -0.20 3.18
N ALA A 13 14.68 1.07 3.34
CA ALA A 13 13.75 2.12 3.74
C ALA A 13 13.08 2.78 2.52
N ILE A 14 11.84 3.24 2.70
CA ILE A 14 11.05 3.94 1.68
C ILE A 14 10.18 5.03 2.33
N GLU A 15 9.93 6.11 1.59
CA GLU A 15 9.06 7.19 2.05
C GLU A 15 7.60 6.88 1.72
N VAL A 16 6.73 6.95 2.72
CA VAL A 16 5.29 6.73 2.58
C VAL A 16 4.55 8.02 2.96
N PRO A 17 3.56 8.47 2.18
CA PRO A 17 2.76 9.63 2.57
C PRO A 17 2.10 9.42 3.94
N ALA A 18 2.20 10.42 4.82
CA ALA A 18 1.74 10.32 6.20
C ALA A 18 0.21 10.25 6.32
N ASP A 19 -0.52 10.66 5.29
CA ASP A 19 -1.99 10.58 5.21
C ASP A 19 -2.50 9.19 4.78
N LYS A 20 -1.60 8.21 4.56
CA LYS A 20 -1.95 6.86 4.09
C LYS A 20 -1.65 5.79 5.14
N LEU A 21 -2.56 4.82 5.20
CA LEU A 21 -2.52 3.73 6.18
C LEU A 21 -1.65 2.54 5.76
N TRP A 22 -1.16 2.50 4.50
CA TRP A 22 -0.37 1.37 4.00
C TRP A 22 1.13 1.48 4.33
N GLY A 23 1.87 0.38 4.32
CA GLY A 23 3.30 0.37 4.68
C GLY A 23 4.28 0.37 3.50
N ALA A 24 5.55 0.04 3.79
CA ALA A 24 6.65 -0.02 2.82
C ALA A 24 6.34 -0.88 1.59
N GLN A 25 5.86 -2.11 1.79
CA GLN A 25 5.65 -3.04 0.68
C GLN A 25 4.56 -2.56 -0.30
N THR A 26 3.47 -1.98 0.22
CA THR A 26 2.42 -1.40 -0.64
C THR A 26 2.94 -0.18 -1.40
N GLN A 27 3.72 0.68 -0.74
CA GLN A 27 4.34 1.84 -1.40
C GLN A 27 5.28 1.39 -2.54
N ARG A 28 6.14 0.41 -2.28
CA ARG A 28 7.05 -0.15 -3.28
C ARG A 28 6.30 -0.82 -4.44
N SER A 29 5.21 -1.52 -4.14
CA SER A 29 4.34 -2.12 -5.16
C SER A 29 3.70 -1.05 -6.06
N LEU A 30 3.24 0.07 -5.49
CA LEU A 30 2.70 1.21 -6.26
C LEU A 30 3.74 1.81 -7.21
N GLU A 31 5.02 1.84 -6.83
CA GLU A 31 6.12 2.35 -7.67
C GLU A 31 6.49 1.38 -8.81
N HIS A 32 6.54 0.07 -8.53
CA HIS A 32 6.94 -0.93 -9.53
C HIS A 32 5.82 -1.37 -10.47
N PHE A 33 4.57 -1.43 -9.99
CA PHE A 33 3.42 -1.90 -10.75
C PHE A 33 2.51 -0.74 -11.17
N ARG A 34 3.09 0.37 -11.61
CA ARG A 34 2.36 1.54 -12.12
C ARG A 34 1.90 1.32 -13.57
N ILE A 35 1.03 0.33 -13.74
CA ILE A 35 0.52 -0.12 -15.05
C ILE A 35 -0.99 0.02 -15.04
N SER A 36 -1.58 0.54 -16.12
CA SER A 36 -3.03 0.77 -16.24
C SER A 36 -3.59 1.75 -15.19
N THR A 37 -4.92 1.88 -15.18
CA THR A 37 -5.71 2.65 -14.19
C THR A 37 -6.67 1.76 -13.41
N GLU A 38 -6.78 0.48 -13.78
CA GLU A 38 -7.59 -0.50 -13.07
C GLU A 38 -7.06 -0.70 -11.64
N LYS A 39 -7.99 -0.83 -10.70
CA LYS A 39 -7.70 -1.05 -9.28
C LYS A 39 -8.35 -2.34 -8.82
N MET A 40 -7.90 -2.86 -7.68
CA MET A 40 -8.56 -4.02 -7.08
C MET A 40 -10.04 -3.73 -6.82
N PRO A 41 -10.95 -4.63 -7.25
CA PRO A 41 -12.37 -4.49 -6.98
C PRO A 41 -12.66 -4.37 -5.49
N VAL A 42 -13.57 -3.47 -5.12
CA VAL A 42 -13.95 -3.25 -3.72
C VAL A 42 -14.48 -4.52 -3.06
N SER A 43 -15.19 -5.36 -3.81
CA SER A 43 -15.68 -6.67 -3.35
C SER A 43 -14.55 -7.58 -2.89
N LEU A 44 -13.43 -7.61 -3.61
CA LEU A 44 -12.25 -8.40 -3.27
C LEU A 44 -11.57 -7.85 -2.00
N ILE A 45 -11.48 -6.52 -1.87
CA ILE A 45 -10.92 -5.87 -0.67
C ILE A 45 -11.77 -6.21 0.57
N HIS A 46 -13.10 -6.16 0.45
CA HIS A 46 -14.00 -6.56 1.54
C HIS A 46 -13.85 -8.03 1.91
N ALA A 47 -13.76 -8.92 0.91
CA ALA A 47 -13.51 -10.34 1.16
C ALA A 47 -12.19 -10.56 1.92
N LEU A 48 -11.11 -9.87 1.50
CA LEU A 48 -9.82 -9.94 2.19
C LEU A 48 -9.92 -9.44 3.64
N ALA A 49 -10.64 -8.33 3.88
CA ALA A 49 -10.86 -7.80 5.22
C ALA A 49 -11.62 -8.78 6.12
N LEU A 50 -12.65 -9.46 5.59
CA LEU A 50 -13.38 -10.51 6.30
C LEU A 50 -12.48 -11.70 6.63
N THR A 51 -11.64 -12.14 5.68
CA THR A 51 -10.68 -13.23 5.91
C THR A 51 -9.64 -12.87 6.97
N LYS A 52 -9.21 -11.60 7.05
CA LYS A 52 -8.26 -11.14 8.08
C LYS A 52 -8.90 -10.88 9.44
N ARG A 53 -10.24 -10.85 9.53
CA ARG A 53 -10.99 -10.73 10.77
C ARG A 53 -11.15 -12.08 11.49
N ALA A 54 -11.26 -13.16 10.73
CA ALA A 54 -11.34 -14.53 11.24
C ALA A 54 -9.99 -14.98 11.81
#